data_AF-A0AA95H4G6-F1
#
_entry.id   AF-A0AA95H4G6-F1
#
_cell.length_a   1.000
_cell.length_b   1.000
_cell.length_c   1.000
_cell.angle_alpha   90.00
_cell.angle_beta   90.00
_cell.angle_gamma   90.00
#
_symmetry.space_group_name_H-M   'P 1'
#
loop_
_entity.id
_entity.type
_entity.pdbx_description
1 polymer ?
#
loop_
_entity_poly.entity_id
_entity_poly.type
_entity_poly.pdbx_seq_one_letter_code
_entity_poly.pdbx_strand_id
1 'polypeptide(L)' 'MVVALRVFQHGINFNELPAWQKRGSGVYWQTLEKIGFNPKTGENVKTQRRELWVNTELPVKELYANWLAQSFLN' A
#
# COMPACT_ATOMS: atom_id res chain seq x y z
N MET A 1 -28.28 -1.57 0.14
CA MET A 1 -28.31 -0.13 -0.19
C MET A 1 -29.17 0.62 0.84
N VAL A 2 -28.75 0.65 2.11
CA VAL A 2 -29.48 1.35 3.22
C VAL A 2 -28.51 2.08 4.16
N VAL A 3 -27.24 1.64 4.25
CA VAL A 3 -26.22 2.27 5.11
C VAL A 3 -25.72 3.64 4.57
N ALA A 4 -25.86 3.92 3.27
CA ALA A 4 -25.30 5.12 2.64
C ALA A 4 -26.11 6.42 2.85
N LEU A 5 -27.40 6.34 3.21
CA LEU A 5 -28.30 7.51 3.25
C LEU A 5 -28.26 8.31 4.56
N ARG A 6 -27.68 7.77 5.64
CA ARG A 6 -27.78 8.39 6.98
C ARG A 6 -26.62 9.34 7.33
N VAL A 7 -25.52 9.34 6.56
CA VAL A 7 -24.31 10.13 6.88
C VAL A 7 -24.42 11.59 6.40
N PHE A 8 -25.28 11.88 5.42
CA PHE A 8 -25.47 13.24 4.90
C PHE A 8 -26.19 14.20 5.87
N GLN A 9 -26.95 13.70 6.85
CA GLN A 9 -27.70 14.55 7.77
C GLN A 9 -26.84 15.21 8.87
N HIS A 10 -25.54 14.93 8.93
CA HIS A 10 -24.62 15.51 9.94
C HIS A 10 -23.38 16.20 9.31
N GLY A 11 -23.40 16.51 8.00
CA GLY A 11 -22.34 17.28 7.37
C GLY A 11 -21.00 16.54 7.18
N ILE A 12 -20.99 15.21 7.31
CA ILE A 12 -19.78 14.40 7.09
C ILE A 12 -19.81 13.83 5.67
N ASN A 13 -18.89 14.26 4.82
CA ASN A 13 -18.75 13.71 3.48
C ASN A 13 -17.95 12.40 3.52
N PHE A 14 -18.64 11.27 3.45
CA PHE A 14 -18.01 9.94 3.45
C PHE A 14 -16.99 9.77 2.31
N ASN A 15 -17.17 10.48 1.19
CA ASN A 15 -16.22 10.41 0.07
C ASN A 15 -14.88 11.08 0.39
N GLU A 16 -14.86 12.08 1.28
CA GLU A 16 -13.64 12.80 1.70
C GLU A 16 -12.82 12.05 2.75
N LEU A 17 -13.37 10.98 3.35
CA LEU A 17 -12.60 10.16 4.29
C LEU A 17 -11.40 9.51 3.58
N PRO A 18 -10.24 9.44 4.24
CA PRO A 18 -9.08 8.72 3.72
C PRO A 18 -9.42 7.28 3.30
N ALA A 19 -8.77 6.81 2.25
CA ALA A 19 -8.99 5.46 1.70
C ALA A 19 -8.86 4.36 2.76
N TRP A 20 -7.85 4.46 3.63
CA TRP A 20 -7.60 3.48 4.69
C TRP A 20 -8.73 3.38 5.72
N GLN A 21 -9.45 4.46 6.01
CA GLN A 21 -10.60 4.42 6.91
C GLN A 21 -11.78 3.67 6.28
N LYS A 22 -11.91 3.75 4.96
CA LYS A 22 -12.99 3.11 4.20
C LYS A 22 -12.70 1.65 3.86
N ARG A 23 -11.42 1.29 3.67
CA ARG A 23 -11.00 0.04 3.01
C ARG A 23 -9.87 -0.71 3.70
N GLY A 24 -9.35 -0.21 4.82
CA GLY A 24 -8.20 -0.79 5.51
C GLY A 24 -6.86 -0.46 4.86
N SER A 25 -5.78 -1.05 5.41
CA SER A 25 -4.41 -0.90 4.90
C SER A 25 -3.79 -2.27 4.62
N GLY A 26 -2.95 -2.37 3.60
CA GLY A 26 -2.17 -3.57 3.30
C GLY A 26 -0.74 -3.43 3.81
N VAL A 27 -0.19 -4.50 4.37
CA VAL A 27 1.22 -4.56 4.76
C VAL A 27 1.85 -5.76 4.07
N TYR A 28 2.92 -5.52 3.32
CA TYR A 28 3.59 -6.57 2.56
C TYR A 28 5.09 -6.32 2.42
N TRP A 29 5.82 -7.36 2.03
CA TRP A 29 7.25 -7.25 1.76
C TRP A 29 7.50 -6.73 0.35
N GLN A 30 8.31 -5.70 0.23
CA GLN A 30 8.80 -5.22 -1.05
C GLN A 30 10.33 -5.34 -1.08
N THR A 31 10.87 -5.80 -2.21
CA THR A 31 12.32 -5.81 -2.45
C THR A 31 12.69 -4.49 -3.12
N LEU A 32 13.56 -3.71 -2.47
CA LEU A 32 14.05 -2.43 -2.96
C LEU A 32 15.57 -2.49 -3.14
N GLU A 33 16.06 -1.85 -4.21
CA GLU A 33 17.48 -1.58 -4.34
C GLU A 33 17.87 -0.43 -3.42
N LYS A 34 18.88 -0.67 -2.58
CA LYS A 34 19.50 0.36 -1.74
C LYS A 34 20.99 0.40 -2.00
N ILE A 35 21.55 1.59 -1.96
CA ILE A 35 23.00 1.78 -2.02
C ILE A 35 23.53 1.58 -0.61
N GLY A 36 24.38 0.56 -0.44
CA GLY A 36 25.11 0.29 0.79
C GLY A 36 26.59 0.56 0.60
N PHE A 37 27.27 0.98 1.66
CA PHE A 37 28.72 1.16 1.64
C PHE A 37 29.41 -0.13 2.06
N ASN A 38 30.37 -0.61 1.26
CA ASN A 38 31.20 -1.76 1.61
C ASN A 38 32.51 -1.29 2.28
N PRO A 39 32.68 -1.45 3.60
CA PRO A 39 33.87 -0.98 4.29
C PRO A 39 35.15 -1.76 3.94
N LYS A 40 35.04 -2.94 3.29
CA LYS A 40 36.19 -3.73 2.87
C LYS A 40 36.78 -3.25 1.54
N THR A 41 35.93 -2.72 0.65
CA THR A 41 36.35 -2.23 -0.69
C THR A 41 36.31 -0.72 -0.81
N GLY A 42 35.64 -0.02 0.12
CA GLY A 42 35.47 1.43 0.08
C GLY A 42 34.44 1.92 -0.93
N GLU A 43 33.65 1.01 -1.52
CA GLU A 43 32.74 1.32 -2.62
C GLU A 43 31.27 1.29 -2.20
N ASN A 44 30.48 2.10 -2.89
CA ASN A 44 29.02 2.07 -2.81
C ASN A 44 28.48 0.96 -3.73
N VAL A 45 27.90 -0.07 -3.13
CA VAL A 45 27.36 -1.23 -3.83
C VAL A 45 25.84 -1.21 -3.75
N LYS A 46 25.16 -1.49 -4.86
CA LYS A 46 23.72 -1.72 -4.86
C LYS A 46 23.42 -3.07 -4.24
N THR A 47 22.55 -3.08 -3.24
CA THR A 47 22.08 -4.30 -2.59
C THR A 47 20.56 -4.33 -2.61
N GLN A 48 19.99 -5.53 -2.68
CA GLN A 48 18.55 -5.72 -2.56
C GLN A 48 18.19 -5.98 -1.10
N ARG A 49 17.23 -5.22 -0.57
CA ARG A 49 16.69 -5.42 0.78
C ARG A 49 15.20 -5.58 0.73
N ARG A 50 14.69 -6.48 1.57
CA ARG A 50 13.26 -6.64 1.82
C ARG A 50 12.84 -5.68 2.92
N GLU A 51 11.87 -4.83 2.64
CA GLU A 51 11.30 -3.90 3.61
C GLU A 51 9.79 -4.09 3.70
N LEU A 52 9.24 -3.84 4.88
CA LEU A 52 7.79 -3.82 5.09
C LEU A 52 7.25 -2.52 4.52
N TRP A 53 6.36 -2.64 3.54
CA TRP A 53 5.65 -1.53 2.96
C TRP A 53 4.22 -1.48 3.48
N VAL A 54 3.77 -0.30 3.91
CA VAL A 54 2.39 -0.05 4.34
C VAL A 54 1.68 0.71 3.24
N ASN A 55 0.67 0.09 2.65
CA ASN A 55 -0.18 0.68 1.62
C ASN A 55 -1.55 1.06 2.21
N THR A 56 -1.80 2.36 2.35
CA THR A 56 -3.06 2.92 2.86
C THR A 56 -4.10 3.19 1.76
N GLU A 57 -3.74 2.97 0.50
CA GLU A 57 -4.54 3.30 -0.69
C GLU A 57 -4.82 2.05 -1.52
N LEU A 58 -5.40 1.04 -0.87
CA LEU A 58 -5.71 -0.21 -1.55
C LEU A 58 -6.70 0.01 -2.70
N PRO A 59 -6.43 -0.60 -3.89
CA PRO A 59 -7.39 -0.67 -4.98
C PRO A 59 -8.68 -1.38 -4.54
N VAL A 60 -9.73 -1.25 -5.33
CA VAL A 60 -11.04 -1.84 -5.03
C VAL A 60 -11.39 -2.97 -5.98
N LYS A 61 -12.12 -3.98 -5.46
CA LYS A 61 -12.73 -5.06 -6.26
C LYS A 61 -11.73 -5.77 -7.18
N GLU A 62 -12.03 -5.84 -8.47
CA GLU A 62 -11.21 -6.52 -9.48
C GLU A 62 -9.81 -5.90 -9.61
N LEU A 63 -9.68 -4.57 -9.40
CA LEU A 63 -8.37 -3.93 -9.40
C LEU A 63 -7.50 -4.44 -8.25
N TYR A 64 -8.11 -4.76 -7.11
CA TYR A 64 -7.39 -5.36 -5.99
C TYR A 64 -6.96 -6.80 -6.30
N ALA A 65 -7.86 -7.60 -6.88
CA ALA A 65 -7.54 -8.97 -7.27
C ALA A 65 -6.42 -9.02 -8.32
N ASN A 66 -6.49 -8.17 -9.35
CA ASN A 66 -5.46 -8.06 -10.38
C ASN A 66 -4.13 -7.56 -9.80
N TRP A 67 -4.18 -6.58 -8.90
CA TRP A 67 -2.99 -6.07 -8.22
C TRP A 67 -2.31 -7.15 -7.36
N LEU A 68 -3.08 -7.94 -6.61
CA LEU A 68 -2.52 -9.06 -5.84
C LEU A 68 -1.85 -10.10 -6.73
N ALA A 69 -2.51 -10.44 -7.85
CA ALA A 69 -1.95 -11.38 -8.81
C ALA A 69 -0.61 -10.86 -9.36
N GLN A 70 -0.59 -9.64 -9.91
CA GLN A 70 0.61 -9.04 -10.49
C GLN A 70 1.75 -8.81 -9.47
N SER A 71 1.41 -8.49 -8.22
CA SER A 71 2.40 -8.07 -7.23
C SER A 71 3.00 -9.23 -6.44
N PHE A 72 2.26 -10.34 -6.27
CA PHE A 72 2.66 -11.41 -5.36
C PHE A 72 2.54 -12.84 -5.91
N LEU A 73 1.76 -13.05 -6.98
CA LEU A 73 1.57 -14.38 -7.58
C LEU A 73 2.23 -14.41 -8.95
N ASN A 74 3.43 -14.99 -9.01
CA ASN A 74 4.05 -15.45 -10.25
C ASN A 74 3.63 -16.89 -10.54
#